data_AF-A0A258Y3L8-F1
#
_entry.id   AF-A0A258Y3L8-F1
#
_cell.length_a   1.000
_cell.length_b   1.000
_cell.length_c   1.000
_cell.angle_alpha   90.00
_cell.angle_beta   90.00
_cell.angle_gamma   90.00
#
_symmetry.space_group_name_H-M   'P 1'
#
loop_
_entity.id
_entity.type
_entity.pdbx_description
1 polymer ?
#
loop_
_entity_poly.entity_id
_entity_poly.type
_entity_poly.pdbx_seq_one_letter_code
_entity_poly.pdbx_strand_id
1 'polypeptide(L)'
;KYIISLQDTTFEIKKAKPTKYDLISAYPFYADQYVQTKINTSPLYKDSIGYELSVYEHGQLIKNYFPYNRVSEPKFLFSEEATGIAFTEKPDLSYLLRPFCDTIYKSVKGVLTPVYQLVMPLENSLPPNFYSIGPESKAERENYKRNNGWMFHQIRDFYETPKLIYLTISFFSHFEVFVYDKQTHTAYNANKIKGDDKQYNLSLLTPYNIVRSGQRFYKLLKADLIGSFLKQHPEVEVPKALAGDANKLSDKNGLLVVAFKLKD
;
A
#
# COMPACT_ATOMS: atom_id res chain seq x y z
N LYS A 1 -23.29 -11.08 -9.36
CA LYS A 1 -21.86 -10.87 -9.68
C LYS A 1 -21.59 -11.24 -11.13
N TYR A 2 -20.49 -10.76 -11.69
CA TYR A 2 -19.97 -11.22 -12.98
C TYR A 2 -18.73 -12.06 -12.70
N ILE A 3 -18.58 -13.18 -13.39
CA ILE A 3 -17.44 -14.09 -13.26
C ILE A 3 -16.80 -14.32 -14.62
N ILE A 4 -15.49 -14.46 -14.63
CA ILE A 4 -14.69 -14.89 -15.78
C ILE A 4 -13.91 -16.11 -15.30
N SER A 5 -13.96 -17.19 -16.08
CA SER A 5 -13.13 -18.37 -15.84
C SER A 5 -11.76 -18.14 -16.46
N LEU A 6 -10.68 -18.31 -15.70
CA LEU A 6 -9.32 -18.20 -16.25
C LEU A 6 -8.95 -19.41 -17.13
N GLN A 7 -9.73 -20.48 -17.07
CA GLN A 7 -9.63 -21.64 -17.95
C GLN A 7 -10.43 -21.44 -19.26
N ASP A 8 -11.25 -20.40 -19.35
CA ASP A 8 -12.01 -20.06 -20.55
C ASP A 8 -11.18 -19.13 -21.44
N THR A 9 -10.69 -19.64 -22.57
CA THR A 9 -9.88 -18.89 -23.53
C THR A 9 -10.67 -17.80 -24.27
N THR A 10 -12.00 -17.82 -24.17
CA THR A 10 -12.86 -16.76 -24.74
C THR A 10 -13.10 -15.61 -23.76
N PHE A 11 -12.73 -15.79 -22.49
CA PHE A 11 -12.91 -14.83 -21.39
C PHE A 11 -14.35 -14.28 -21.30
N GLU A 12 -15.34 -15.11 -21.63
CA GLU A 12 -16.74 -14.70 -21.62
C GLU A 12 -17.20 -14.29 -20.20
N ILE A 13 -17.77 -13.09 -20.09
CA ILE A 13 -18.25 -12.55 -18.81
C ILE A 13 -19.64 -13.13 -18.52
N LYS A 14 -19.73 -13.98 -17.49
CA LYS A 14 -20.99 -14.66 -17.11
C LYS A 14 -21.62 -14.02 -15.88
N LYS A 15 -22.95 -13.89 -15.89
CA LYS A 15 -23.72 -13.50 -14.69
C LYS A 15 -23.83 -14.70 -13.75
N ALA A 16 -23.50 -14.50 -12.48
CA ALA A 16 -23.69 -15.49 -11.42
C ALA A 16 -24.34 -14.86 -10.18
N LYS A 17 -25.06 -15.67 -9.41
CA LYS A 17 -25.59 -15.23 -8.10
C LYS A 17 -24.42 -15.00 -7.14
N PRO A 18 -24.41 -13.89 -6.39
CA PRO A 18 -23.53 -13.75 -5.25
C PRO A 18 -23.76 -14.90 -4.26
N THR A 19 -22.69 -15.45 -3.76
CA THR A 19 -22.59 -16.47 -2.72
C THR A 19 -22.10 -15.81 -1.43
N LYS A 20 -22.15 -16.55 -0.32
CA LYS A 20 -21.56 -16.10 0.96
C LYS A 20 -20.05 -15.82 0.89
N TYR A 21 -19.37 -16.32 -0.15
CA TYR A 21 -17.94 -16.11 -0.39
C TYR A 21 -17.65 -14.92 -1.30
N ASP A 22 -18.67 -14.25 -1.84
CA ASP A 22 -18.51 -12.99 -2.57
C ASP A 22 -18.44 -11.82 -1.61
N LEU A 23 -17.49 -11.96 -0.68
CA LEU A 23 -17.20 -10.98 0.34
C LEU A 23 -16.50 -9.81 -0.33
N ILE A 24 -17.13 -8.64 -0.23
CA ILE A 24 -16.57 -7.40 -0.74
C ILE A 24 -15.30 -7.09 0.07
N SER A 25 -14.17 -6.87 -0.62
CA SER A 25 -12.87 -6.56 0.00
C SER A 25 -12.30 -7.69 0.87
N ALA A 26 -12.48 -8.94 0.46
CA ALA A 26 -11.74 -10.07 1.02
C ALA A 26 -10.40 -10.25 0.30
N TYR A 27 -9.31 -10.40 1.07
CA TYR A 27 -7.97 -10.66 0.55
C TYR A 27 -7.48 -12.02 1.03
N PRO A 28 -6.78 -12.80 0.19
CA PRO A 28 -6.05 -13.97 0.66
C PRO A 28 -5.11 -13.60 1.81
N PHE A 29 -5.00 -14.48 2.79
CA PHE A 29 -4.12 -14.31 3.94
C PHE A 29 -3.23 -15.55 4.09
N TYR A 30 -2.99 -16.03 5.30
CA TYR A 30 -2.17 -17.22 5.53
C TYR A 30 -2.91 -18.50 5.11
N ALA A 31 -2.24 -19.40 4.37
CA ALA A 31 -2.81 -20.69 3.96
C ALA A 31 -4.22 -20.53 3.35
N ASP A 32 -5.23 -21.20 3.91
CA ASP A 32 -6.62 -21.16 3.45
C ASP A 32 -7.46 -20.03 4.08
N GLN A 33 -6.79 -19.07 4.71
CA GLN A 33 -7.44 -17.93 5.37
C GLN A 33 -7.64 -16.77 4.39
N TYR A 34 -8.68 -16.00 4.65
CA TYR A 34 -8.89 -14.70 4.03
C TYR A 34 -9.26 -13.66 5.08
N VAL A 35 -9.06 -12.40 4.74
CA VAL A 35 -9.27 -11.27 5.64
C VAL A 35 -10.21 -10.23 5.06
N GLN A 36 -11.02 -9.64 5.92
CA GLN A 36 -11.79 -8.43 5.64
C GLN A 36 -11.15 -7.26 6.37
N THR A 37 -10.91 -6.17 5.64
CA THR A 37 -10.20 -4.99 6.15
C THR A 37 -11.03 -3.71 6.11
N LYS A 38 -12.22 -3.75 5.50
CA LYS A 38 -13.07 -2.56 5.31
C LYS A 38 -13.60 -2.07 6.65
N ILE A 39 -13.40 -0.78 6.89
CA ILE A 39 -13.84 -0.05 8.07
C ILE A 39 -14.90 0.96 7.63
N ASN A 40 -16.05 0.91 8.28
CA ASN A 40 -17.10 1.90 8.09
C ASN A 40 -17.94 2.05 9.36
N THR A 41 -18.68 3.15 9.42
CA THR A 41 -19.65 3.40 10.48
C THR A 41 -21.05 3.58 9.90
N SER A 42 -22.07 3.10 10.60
CA SER A 42 -23.46 3.37 10.23
C SER A 42 -24.39 3.26 11.43
N PRO A 43 -25.32 4.21 11.63
CA PRO A 43 -26.38 4.08 12.64
C PRO A 43 -27.36 2.94 12.33
N LEU A 44 -27.30 2.37 11.12
CA LEU A 44 -28.14 1.22 10.73
C LEU A 44 -27.60 -0.13 11.26
N TYR A 45 -26.37 -0.16 11.79
CA TYR A 45 -25.85 -1.39 12.40
C TYR A 45 -26.57 -1.68 13.71
N LYS A 46 -26.97 -2.94 13.89
CA LYS A 46 -27.68 -3.40 15.11
C LYS A 46 -26.73 -3.60 16.29
N ASP A 47 -25.46 -3.91 16.02
CA ASP A 47 -24.38 -4.03 17.00
C ASP A 47 -23.42 -2.85 16.91
N SER A 48 -22.88 -2.43 18.07
CA SER A 48 -21.93 -1.32 18.14
C SER A 48 -20.49 -1.77 17.90
N ILE A 49 -20.19 -3.05 17.98
CA ILE A 49 -18.81 -3.55 17.88
C ILE A 49 -18.51 -3.98 16.45
N GLY A 50 -17.58 -3.28 15.81
CA GLY A 50 -16.91 -3.72 14.58
C GLY A 50 -15.44 -4.01 14.84
N TYR A 51 -14.74 -4.48 13.81
CA TYR A 51 -13.32 -4.79 13.86
C TYR A 51 -12.63 -4.28 12.60
N GLU A 52 -11.46 -3.67 12.72
CA GLU A 52 -10.74 -3.14 11.56
C GLU A 52 -10.09 -4.25 10.70
N LEU A 53 -9.97 -5.46 11.27
CA LEU A 53 -9.53 -6.65 10.58
C LEU A 53 -10.23 -7.89 11.14
N SER A 54 -10.88 -8.65 10.26
CA SER A 54 -11.48 -9.94 10.58
C SER A 54 -10.86 -11.04 9.71
N VAL A 55 -10.40 -12.11 10.34
CA VAL A 55 -9.79 -13.29 9.70
C VAL A 55 -10.80 -14.42 9.67
N TYR A 56 -10.94 -15.04 8.51
CA TYR A 56 -11.82 -16.17 8.29
C TYR A 56 -11.05 -17.33 7.67
N GLU A 57 -11.52 -18.54 7.96
CA GLU A 57 -11.01 -19.80 7.41
C GLU A 57 -12.20 -20.70 7.14
N HIS A 58 -12.27 -21.32 5.95
CA HIS A 58 -13.40 -22.16 5.55
C HIS A 58 -14.80 -21.51 5.73
N GLY A 59 -14.87 -20.17 5.64
CA GLY A 59 -16.10 -19.41 5.83
C GLY A 59 -16.52 -19.17 7.28
N GLN A 60 -15.70 -19.57 8.26
CA GLN A 60 -15.90 -19.30 9.68
C GLN A 60 -14.97 -18.18 10.14
N LEU A 61 -15.49 -17.32 11.03
CA LEU A 61 -14.68 -16.30 11.67
C LEU A 61 -13.72 -16.95 12.66
N ILE A 62 -12.43 -16.74 12.47
CA ILE A 62 -11.37 -17.31 13.32
C ILE A 62 -10.87 -16.27 14.31
N LYS A 63 -10.69 -15.02 13.86
CA LYS A 63 -10.11 -13.99 14.71
C LYS A 63 -10.50 -12.59 14.28
N ASN A 64 -10.59 -11.71 15.27
CA ASN A 64 -10.85 -10.30 15.10
C ASN A 64 -9.75 -9.47 15.74
N TYR A 65 -9.46 -8.32 15.14
CA TYR A 65 -8.48 -7.36 15.67
C TYR A 65 -9.01 -5.94 15.61
N PHE A 66 -8.51 -5.12 16.53
CA PHE A 66 -8.78 -3.68 16.63
C PHE A 66 -10.29 -3.39 16.66
N PRO A 67 -10.97 -3.71 17.78
CA PRO A 67 -12.38 -3.39 17.92
C PRO A 67 -12.59 -1.87 17.86
N TYR A 68 -13.70 -1.46 17.25
CA TYR A 68 -14.11 -0.05 17.18
C TYR A 68 -15.63 0.07 17.26
N ASN A 69 -16.12 1.28 17.55
CA ASN A 69 -17.56 1.53 17.55
C ASN A 69 -18.10 1.69 16.12
N ARG A 70 -18.61 0.62 15.50
CA ARG A 70 -19.12 0.67 14.12
C ARG A 70 -20.39 1.49 13.93
N VAL A 71 -21.02 1.95 15.00
CA VAL A 71 -22.15 2.86 14.90
C VAL A 71 -21.68 4.30 14.81
N SER A 72 -20.69 4.69 15.63
CA SER A 72 -20.37 6.11 15.85
C SER A 72 -18.90 6.43 16.13
N GLU A 73 -17.94 5.59 15.74
CA GLU A 73 -16.50 5.83 15.94
C GLU A 73 -16.06 7.17 15.29
N PRO A 74 -15.65 8.19 16.08
CA PRO A 74 -15.36 9.53 15.57
C PRO A 74 -14.41 9.58 14.39
N LYS A 75 -13.29 8.84 14.49
CA LYS A 75 -12.25 8.80 13.46
C LYS A 75 -12.72 8.17 12.13
N PHE A 76 -13.80 7.39 12.13
CA PHE A 76 -14.32 6.69 10.95
C PHE A 76 -15.68 7.22 10.45
N LEU A 77 -16.31 8.14 11.20
CA LEU A 77 -17.58 8.75 10.80
C LEU A 77 -17.50 9.38 9.39
N PHE A 78 -18.52 9.05 8.60
CA PHE A 78 -18.69 9.50 7.20
C PHE A 78 -17.52 9.15 6.26
N SER A 79 -16.70 8.16 6.62
CA SER A 79 -15.61 7.66 5.78
C SER A 79 -15.68 6.15 5.57
N GLU A 80 -15.13 5.70 4.46
CA GLU A 80 -14.78 4.30 4.24
C GLU A 80 -13.25 4.22 4.29
N GLU A 81 -12.74 3.45 5.25
CA GLU A 81 -11.29 3.25 5.43
C GLU A 81 -10.99 1.76 5.34
N ALA A 82 -9.72 1.39 5.33
CA ALA A 82 -9.33 -0.01 5.37
C ALA A 82 -7.98 -0.22 6.04
N THR A 83 -7.83 -1.32 6.76
CA THR A 83 -6.53 -1.80 7.22
C THR A 83 -5.70 -2.27 6.03
N GLY A 84 -4.51 -1.70 5.86
CA GLY A 84 -3.54 -2.16 4.88
C GLY A 84 -2.81 -3.41 5.38
N ILE A 85 -2.43 -4.29 4.45
CA ILE A 85 -1.64 -5.49 4.74
C ILE A 85 -0.43 -5.50 3.81
N ALA A 86 0.76 -5.39 4.38
CA ALA A 86 2.00 -5.58 3.64
C ALA A 86 2.44 -7.04 3.79
N PHE A 87 2.27 -7.81 2.72
CA PHE A 87 2.73 -9.20 2.65
C PHE A 87 4.25 -9.27 2.49
N THR A 88 4.81 -10.36 3.02
CA THR A 88 6.24 -10.68 2.93
C THR A 88 6.44 -11.98 2.14
N GLU A 89 7.69 -12.35 1.86
CA GLU A 89 8.01 -13.65 1.26
C GLU A 89 7.72 -14.83 2.18
N LYS A 90 7.66 -14.58 3.49
CA LYS A 90 7.32 -15.60 4.47
C LYS A 90 5.79 -15.71 4.53
N PRO A 91 5.20 -16.87 4.19
CA PRO A 91 3.76 -17.01 4.02
C PRO A 91 2.97 -16.85 5.32
N ASP A 92 3.62 -16.86 6.48
CA ASP A 92 3.03 -16.70 7.80
C ASP A 92 3.39 -15.37 8.48
N LEU A 93 4.01 -14.44 7.73
CA LEU A 93 4.45 -13.13 8.19
C LEU A 93 3.83 -12.04 7.33
N SER A 94 3.16 -11.09 7.98
CA SER A 94 2.68 -9.86 7.34
C SER A 94 2.76 -8.68 8.31
N TYR A 95 2.64 -7.47 7.78
CA TYR A 95 2.52 -6.26 8.59
C TYR A 95 1.14 -5.63 8.39
N LEU A 96 0.50 -5.22 9.48
CA LEU A 96 -0.78 -4.54 9.46
C LEU A 96 -0.57 -3.03 9.62
N LEU A 97 -1.24 -2.27 8.76
CA LEU A 97 -1.03 -0.84 8.56
C LEU A 97 -2.38 -0.12 8.68
N ARG A 98 -2.70 0.35 9.87
CA ARG A 98 -4.02 0.90 10.20
C ARG A 98 -4.17 2.35 9.74
N PRO A 99 -5.38 2.80 9.37
CA PRO A 99 -5.63 4.22 9.12
C PRO A 99 -5.48 5.03 10.42
N PHE A 100 -4.97 6.26 10.32
CA PHE A 100 -4.84 7.21 11.44
C PHE A 100 -4.03 6.66 12.63
N CYS A 101 -3.06 5.80 12.35
CA CYS A 101 -2.23 5.13 13.34
C CYS A 101 -0.78 5.04 12.86
N ASP A 102 0.13 5.55 13.68
CA ASP A 102 1.56 5.56 13.40
C ASP A 102 2.27 4.25 13.75
N THR A 103 1.54 3.26 14.28
CA THR A 103 2.14 1.98 14.72
C THR A 103 2.01 0.93 13.62
N ILE A 104 3.14 0.30 13.30
CA ILE A 104 3.21 -0.87 12.43
C ILE A 104 3.15 -2.11 13.31
N TYR A 105 2.22 -3.01 13.01
CA TYR A 105 2.07 -4.27 13.71
C TYR A 105 2.60 -5.40 12.86
N LYS A 106 3.48 -6.22 13.41
CA LYS A 106 3.92 -7.47 12.82
C LYS A 106 2.94 -8.57 13.21
N SER A 107 2.45 -9.31 12.22
CA SER A 107 1.65 -10.51 12.38
C SER A 107 2.49 -11.72 12.05
N VAL A 108 2.65 -12.64 13.01
CA VAL A 108 3.28 -13.96 12.79
C VAL A 108 2.27 -15.03 13.16
N LYS A 109 1.79 -15.81 12.19
CA LYS A 109 0.74 -16.84 12.41
C LYS A 109 -0.48 -16.29 13.18
N GLY A 110 -0.83 -15.02 12.92
CA GLY A 110 -1.95 -14.32 13.55
C GLY A 110 -1.65 -13.80 14.97
N VAL A 111 -0.41 -13.85 15.45
CA VAL A 111 -0.01 -13.13 16.67
C VAL A 111 0.45 -11.74 16.27
N LEU A 112 -0.21 -10.71 16.80
CA LEU A 112 0.13 -9.31 16.54
C LEU A 112 1.08 -8.76 17.60
N THR A 113 2.12 -8.07 17.14
CA THR A 113 3.06 -7.36 18.00
C THR A 113 3.39 -6.00 17.38
N PRO A 114 3.30 -4.89 18.12
CA PRO A 114 3.79 -3.61 17.62
C PRO A 114 5.31 -3.69 17.45
N VAL A 115 5.83 -3.24 16.31
CA VAL A 115 7.27 -3.34 16.00
C VAL A 115 7.92 -2.01 15.68
N TYR A 116 7.16 -1.05 15.14
CA TYR A 116 7.65 0.28 14.83
C TYR A 116 6.56 1.31 15.12
N GLN A 117 7.00 2.51 15.50
CA GLN A 117 6.16 3.70 15.60
C GLN A 117 6.80 4.79 14.74
N LEU A 118 6.02 5.35 13.81
CA LEU A 118 6.43 6.51 13.05
C LEU A 118 6.29 7.75 13.93
N VAL A 119 7.28 8.64 13.86
CA VAL A 119 7.21 9.96 14.47
C VAL A 119 7.14 10.96 13.34
N MET A 120 5.94 11.46 13.10
CA MET A 120 5.67 12.47 12.09
C MET A 120 5.94 13.86 12.66
N PRO A 121 6.27 14.86 11.81
CA PRO A 121 6.24 16.25 12.22
C PRO A 121 4.88 16.60 12.85
N LEU A 122 4.87 17.54 13.80
CA LEU A 122 3.66 17.91 14.54
C LEU A 122 2.55 18.35 13.59
N GLU A 123 2.93 19.03 12.50
CA GLU A 123 2.01 19.37 11.44
C GLU A 123 1.33 18.10 10.88
N ASN A 124 2.05 17.04 10.52
CA ASN A 124 1.41 15.86 9.92
C ASN A 124 0.62 14.97 10.89
N SER A 125 0.45 15.40 12.15
CA SER A 125 -0.23 14.64 13.20
C SER A 125 -1.71 15.04 13.32
N LEU A 126 -2.58 14.06 13.51
CA LEU A 126 -3.99 14.32 13.79
C LEU A 126 -4.15 14.83 15.23
N PRO A 127 -4.94 15.89 15.46
CA PRO A 127 -5.14 16.41 16.80
C PRO A 127 -5.91 15.40 17.68
N PRO A 128 -5.69 15.38 19.01
CA PRO A 128 -6.34 14.40 19.90
C PRO A 128 -7.87 14.40 19.80
N ASN A 129 -8.48 15.56 19.56
CA ASN A 129 -9.93 15.68 19.42
C ASN A 129 -10.50 14.94 18.19
N PHE A 130 -9.69 14.66 17.16
CA PHE A 130 -10.10 13.85 16.01
C PHE A 130 -10.57 12.45 16.42
N TYR A 131 -9.99 11.91 17.49
CA TYR A 131 -10.27 10.55 17.97
C TYR A 131 -11.46 10.48 18.93
N SER A 132 -11.84 11.60 19.54
CA SER A 132 -12.88 11.66 20.58
C SER A 132 -14.11 12.45 20.18
N ILE A 133 -13.99 13.42 19.27
CA ILE A 133 -15.06 14.30 18.81
C ILE A 133 -15.32 14.01 17.33
N GLY A 134 -16.51 13.50 17.05
CA GLY A 134 -16.93 13.21 15.68
C GLY A 134 -17.33 14.49 14.93
N PRO A 135 -17.22 14.51 13.59
CA PRO A 135 -17.83 15.56 12.78
C PRO A 135 -19.35 15.55 12.94
N GLU A 136 -19.99 16.72 12.94
CA GLU A 136 -21.45 16.88 12.98
C GLU A 136 -22.11 16.41 11.67
N SER A 137 -21.38 16.49 10.55
CA SER A 137 -21.89 16.09 9.25
C SER A 137 -20.81 15.56 8.30
N LYS A 138 -21.26 14.86 7.25
CA LYS A 138 -20.38 14.47 6.13
C LYS A 138 -19.72 15.69 5.47
N ALA A 139 -20.45 16.79 5.32
CA ALA A 139 -19.91 18.01 4.70
C ALA A 139 -18.76 18.60 5.52
N GLU A 140 -18.90 18.64 6.84
CA GLU A 140 -17.84 19.08 7.75
C GLU A 140 -16.59 18.18 7.64
N ARG A 141 -16.79 16.85 7.66
CA ARG A 141 -15.71 15.87 7.48
C ARG A 141 -14.93 16.07 6.18
N GLU A 142 -15.63 16.22 5.07
CA GLU A 142 -15.02 16.44 3.75
C GLU A 142 -14.30 17.79 3.67
N ASN A 143 -14.87 18.84 4.25
CA ASN A 143 -14.22 20.16 4.31
C ASN A 143 -12.94 20.10 5.15
N TYR A 144 -12.97 19.43 6.30
CA TYR A 144 -11.81 19.24 7.15
C TYR A 144 -10.72 18.42 6.45
N LYS A 145 -11.08 17.32 5.77
CA LYS A 145 -10.16 16.51 4.94
C LYS A 145 -9.49 17.34 3.84
N ARG A 146 -10.28 18.14 3.11
CA ARG A 146 -9.76 18.99 2.01
C ARG A 146 -8.78 20.05 2.50
N ASN A 147 -9.03 20.65 3.67
CA ASN A 147 -8.19 21.72 4.20
C ASN A 147 -6.96 21.19 4.97
N ASN A 148 -7.01 19.95 5.48
CA ASN A 148 -5.98 19.37 6.35
C ASN A 148 -5.45 18.03 5.83
N GLY A 149 -5.48 17.78 4.51
CA GLY A 149 -5.17 16.47 3.92
C GLY A 149 -3.78 15.90 4.30
N TRP A 150 -2.83 16.77 4.64
CA TRP A 150 -1.48 16.45 5.12
C TRP A 150 -1.44 15.82 6.52
N MET A 151 -2.52 15.91 7.30
CA MET A 151 -2.66 15.20 8.59
C MET A 151 -3.25 13.79 8.41
N PHE A 152 -4.03 13.58 7.36
CA PHE A 152 -4.75 12.32 7.11
C PHE A 152 -3.81 11.26 6.55
N HIS A 153 -3.00 10.68 7.44
CA HIS A 153 -1.99 9.72 7.03
C HIS A 153 -2.38 8.26 7.27
N GLN A 154 -1.85 7.40 6.41
CA GLN A 154 -1.84 5.95 6.59
C GLN A 154 -0.59 5.39 5.92
N ILE A 155 0.08 4.45 6.59
CA ILE A 155 1.15 3.67 5.97
C ILE A 155 0.49 2.70 4.99
N ARG A 156 0.86 2.78 3.71
CA ARG A 156 0.24 2.01 2.61
C ARG A 156 1.06 0.82 2.19
N ASP A 157 2.39 0.90 2.35
CA ASP A 157 3.30 -0.23 2.18
C ASP A 157 4.42 -0.15 3.20
N PHE A 158 4.92 -1.31 3.57
CA PHE A 158 5.99 -1.51 4.52
C PHE A 158 6.85 -2.67 4.04
N TYR A 159 8.15 -2.45 3.97
CA TYR A 159 9.11 -3.51 3.66
C TYR A 159 10.39 -3.31 4.45
N GLU A 160 10.89 -4.39 5.03
CA GLU A 160 12.03 -4.36 5.94
C GLU A 160 13.11 -5.32 5.45
N THR A 161 14.34 -4.82 5.37
CA THR A 161 15.55 -5.62 5.19
C THR A 161 16.43 -5.52 6.44
N PRO A 162 17.54 -6.28 6.54
CA PRO A 162 18.47 -6.15 7.65
C PRO A 162 19.02 -4.72 7.82
N LYS A 163 19.22 -3.97 6.73
CA LYS A 163 19.78 -2.61 6.76
C LYS A 163 18.76 -1.50 6.57
N LEU A 164 17.67 -1.74 5.85
CA LEU A 164 16.76 -0.68 5.42
C LEU A 164 15.31 -0.96 5.82
N ILE A 165 14.52 0.10 6.01
CA ILE A 165 13.07 0.06 6.03
C ILE A 165 12.55 0.95 4.89
N TYR A 166 11.66 0.40 4.08
CA TYR A 166 10.92 1.12 3.06
C TYR A 166 9.48 1.34 3.52
N LEU A 167 8.99 2.56 3.34
CA LEU A 167 7.66 3.00 3.75
C LEU A 167 7.02 3.78 2.61
N THR A 168 5.76 3.48 2.31
CA THR A 168 4.90 4.41 1.57
C THR A 168 3.85 4.96 2.53
N ILE A 169 3.74 6.28 2.64
CA ILE A 169 2.73 6.96 3.46
C ILE A 169 1.80 7.74 2.53
N SER A 170 0.49 7.51 2.63
CA SER A 170 -0.49 8.37 1.97
C SER A 170 -0.92 9.49 2.91
N PHE A 171 -0.99 10.71 2.42
CA PHE A 171 -1.59 11.89 3.05
C PHE A 171 -2.79 12.34 2.21
N PHE A 172 -3.99 11.86 2.56
CA PHE A 172 -5.21 12.02 1.77
C PHE A 172 -5.04 11.55 0.30
N SER A 173 -4.70 12.45 -0.63
CA SER A 173 -4.47 12.17 -2.06
C SER A 173 -2.99 12.19 -2.46
N HIS A 174 -2.09 12.61 -1.58
CA HIS A 174 -0.65 12.66 -1.81
C HIS A 174 0.02 11.43 -1.22
N PHE A 175 1.13 10.98 -1.81
CA PHE A 175 1.86 9.81 -1.34
C PHE A 175 3.34 10.14 -1.30
N GLU A 176 3.99 9.76 -0.19
CA GLU A 176 5.43 9.90 -0.01
C GLU A 176 6.05 8.54 0.27
N VAL A 177 7.26 8.37 -0.25
CA VAL A 177 8.07 7.19 -0.05
C VAL A 177 9.26 7.58 0.81
N PHE A 178 9.49 6.81 1.87
CA PHE A 178 10.64 6.97 2.74
C PHE A 178 11.48 5.71 2.75
N VAL A 179 12.80 5.90 2.84
CA VAL A 179 13.75 4.84 3.16
C VAL A 179 14.45 5.23 4.44
N TYR A 180 14.38 4.38 5.45
CA TYR A 180 15.10 4.53 6.70
C TYR A 180 16.29 3.59 6.73
N ASP A 181 17.48 4.13 6.93
CA ASP A 181 18.71 3.38 7.14
C ASP A 181 18.89 3.09 8.63
N LYS A 182 18.90 1.80 8.96
CA LYS A 182 18.99 1.30 10.34
C LYS A 182 20.38 1.48 10.95
N GLN A 183 21.43 1.59 10.12
CA GLN A 183 22.81 1.76 10.59
C GLN A 183 23.08 3.22 10.94
N THR A 184 22.62 4.15 10.08
CA THR A 184 22.84 5.58 10.26
C THR A 184 21.68 6.28 10.98
N HIS A 185 20.60 5.55 11.26
CA HIS A 185 19.36 6.06 11.85
C HIS A 185 18.75 7.24 11.09
N THR A 186 18.96 7.29 9.77
CA THR A 186 18.53 8.41 8.92
C THR A 186 17.35 8.01 8.06
N ALA A 187 16.31 8.84 8.06
CA ALA A 187 15.18 8.73 7.14
C ALA A 187 15.39 9.65 5.93
N TYR A 188 15.30 9.08 4.73
CA TYR A 188 15.37 9.80 3.47
C TYR A 188 14.00 9.82 2.82
N ASN A 189 13.56 10.99 2.36
CA ASN A 189 12.40 11.07 1.46
C ASN A 189 12.84 10.63 0.06
N ALA A 190 12.45 9.42 -0.34
CA ALA A 190 12.90 8.78 -1.57
C ALA A 190 12.37 9.49 -2.82
N ASN A 191 11.26 10.23 -2.72
CA ASN A 191 10.77 11.06 -3.83
C ASN A 191 11.77 12.15 -4.22
N LYS A 192 12.68 12.53 -3.31
CA LYS A 192 13.72 13.56 -3.54
C LYS A 192 15.05 12.96 -3.99
N ILE A 193 15.15 11.63 -4.07
CA ILE A 193 16.37 10.94 -4.51
C ILE A 193 16.31 10.80 -6.04
N LYS A 194 17.40 11.20 -6.70
CA LYS A 194 17.63 10.96 -8.13
C LYS A 194 18.61 9.80 -8.28
N GLY A 195 18.35 8.92 -9.24
CA GLY A 195 19.33 7.92 -9.65
C GLY A 195 20.59 8.62 -10.18
N ASP A 196 21.72 7.95 -10.04
CA ASP A 196 22.98 8.35 -10.66
C ASP A 196 23.07 7.81 -12.11
N ASP A 197 24.18 8.09 -12.77
CA ASP A 197 24.51 7.59 -14.10
C ASP A 197 24.52 6.06 -14.17
N LYS A 198 24.95 5.38 -13.10
CA LYS A 198 24.90 3.91 -12.96
C LYS A 198 23.48 3.35 -12.92
N GLN A 199 22.50 4.19 -12.60
CA GLN A 199 21.07 3.89 -12.65
C GLN A 199 20.34 4.63 -13.78
N TYR A 200 21.07 5.12 -14.78
CA TYR A 200 20.52 5.83 -15.94
C TYR A 200 19.68 7.07 -15.54
N ASN A 201 20.02 7.71 -14.41
CA ASN A 201 19.27 8.79 -13.78
C ASN A 201 17.78 8.46 -13.51
N LEU A 202 17.44 7.17 -13.42
CA LEU A 202 16.05 6.75 -13.22
C LEU A 202 15.61 7.01 -11.78
N SER A 203 14.47 7.70 -11.64
CA SER A 203 13.76 7.74 -10.36
C SER A 203 12.97 6.45 -10.19
N LEU A 204 13.44 5.52 -9.36
CA LEU A 204 12.83 4.20 -9.19
C LEU A 204 11.89 4.12 -7.98
N LEU A 205 12.25 4.75 -6.86
CA LEU A 205 11.47 4.74 -5.62
C LEU A 205 10.46 5.89 -5.61
N THR A 206 9.36 5.71 -6.34
CA THR A 206 8.27 6.70 -6.41
C THR A 206 6.98 6.13 -5.83
N PRO A 207 6.06 6.99 -5.35
CA PRO A 207 4.80 6.54 -4.76
C PRO A 207 3.86 5.82 -5.75
N TYR A 208 4.02 6.05 -7.05
CA TYR A 208 3.15 5.52 -8.09
C TYR A 208 3.88 4.54 -9.01
N ASN A 209 3.11 3.64 -9.62
CA ASN A 209 3.56 2.67 -10.63
C ASN A 209 4.68 1.73 -10.16
N ILE A 210 4.78 1.51 -8.85
CA ILE A 210 5.68 0.54 -8.24
C ILE A 210 4.85 -0.58 -7.62
N VAL A 211 5.20 -1.82 -7.93
CA VAL A 211 4.60 -3.01 -7.32
C VAL A 211 5.72 -3.79 -6.66
N ARG A 212 5.51 -4.20 -5.41
CA ARG A 212 6.44 -5.05 -4.69
C ARG A 212 5.94 -6.49 -4.70
N SER A 213 6.83 -7.42 -5.01
CA SER A 213 6.61 -8.85 -4.85
C SER A 213 7.85 -9.46 -4.22
N GLY A 214 7.69 -9.92 -2.97
CA GLY A 214 8.81 -10.34 -2.14
C GLY A 214 9.84 -9.24 -1.92
N GLN A 215 11.11 -9.56 -2.16
CA GLN A 215 12.26 -8.65 -2.09
C GLN A 215 12.44 -7.77 -3.32
N ARG A 216 11.63 -7.96 -4.36
CA ARG A 216 11.75 -7.23 -5.64
C ARG A 216 10.67 -6.18 -5.78
N PHE A 217 11.09 -5.05 -6.34
CA PHE A 217 10.24 -3.97 -6.79
C PHE A 217 10.19 -4.01 -8.31
N TYR A 218 9.02 -3.74 -8.85
CA TYR A 218 8.74 -3.73 -10.27
C TYR A 218 8.15 -2.37 -10.61
N LYS A 219 8.78 -1.69 -11.56
CA LYS A 219 8.31 -0.39 -12.03
C LYS A 219 8.15 -0.38 -13.53
N LEU A 220 6.98 0.09 -13.98
CA LEU A 220 6.73 0.32 -15.40
C LEU A 220 7.27 1.71 -15.78
N LEU A 221 8.16 1.74 -16.77
CA LEU A 221 8.75 2.95 -17.32
C LEU A 221 8.50 3.03 -18.81
N LYS A 222 8.50 4.25 -19.36
CA LYS A 222 8.56 4.43 -20.80
C LYS A 222 9.98 4.14 -21.30
N ALA A 223 10.09 3.42 -22.41
CA ALA A 223 11.36 3.01 -22.98
C ALA A 223 12.20 4.20 -23.46
N ASP A 224 11.53 5.25 -23.94
CA ASP A 224 12.16 6.49 -24.41
C ASP A 224 12.94 7.25 -23.33
N LEU A 225 12.60 7.09 -22.05
CA LEU A 225 13.37 7.66 -20.94
C LEU A 225 14.80 7.12 -20.92
N ILE A 226 14.96 5.80 -21.07
CA ILE A 226 16.26 5.14 -21.12
C ILE A 226 16.95 5.44 -22.45
N GLY A 227 16.22 5.36 -23.56
CA GLY A 227 16.77 5.64 -24.88
C GLY A 227 17.28 7.08 -25.03
N SER A 228 16.58 8.07 -24.46
CA SER A 228 17.01 9.48 -24.49
C SER A 228 18.23 9.71 -23.62
N PHE A 229 18.28 9.08 -22.44
CA PHE A 229 19.46 9.13 -21.57
C PHE A 229 20.70 8.58 -22.27
N LEU A 230 20.62 7.36 -22.84
CA LEU A 230 21.75 6.72 -23.52
C LEU A 230 22.24 7.51 -24.75
N LYS A 231 21.35 8.23 -25.45
CA LYS A 231 21.74 9.13 -26.55
C LYS A 231 22.51 10.35 -26.07
N GLN A 232 22.17 10.88 -24.90
CA GLN A 232 22.87 12.03 -24.29
C GLN A 232 24.17 11.61 -23.60
N HIS A 233 24.28 10.33 -23.23
CA HIS A 233 25.40 9.75 -22.49
C HIS A 233 25.97 8.52 -23.23
N PRO A 234 26.59 8.70 -24.41
CA PRO A 234 27.12 7.59 -25.21
C PRO A 234 28.25 6.81 -24.50
N GLU A 235 28.85 7.38 -23.46
CA GLU A 235 29.83 6.74 -22.58
C GLU A 235 29.23 5.67 -21.66
N VAL A 236 27.92 5.68 -21.43
CA VAL A 236 27.25 4.73 -20.53
C VAL A 236 26.88 3.45 -21.30
N GLU A 237 27.30 2.29 -20.78
CA GLU A 237 27.01 0.99 -21.39
C GLU A 237 25.50 0.70 -21.42
N VAL A 238 25.00 0.31 -22.59
CA VAL A 238 23.62 -0.16 -22.77
C VAL A 238 23.44 -1.46 -21.96
N PRO A 239 22.39 -1.58 -21.12
CA PRO A 239 22.12 -2.83 -20.43
C PRO A 239 22.06 -4.00 -21.41
N LYS A 240 22.78 -5.10 -21.11
CA LYS A 240 22.77 -6.30 -21.95
C LYS A 240 21.35 -6.82 -22.24
N ALA A 241 20.44 -6.69 -21.26
CA ALA A 241 19.04 -7.07 -21.40
C ALA A 241 18.26 -6.21 -22.41
N LEU A 242 18.75 -5.03 -22.77
CA LEU A 242 18.15 -4.10 -23.73
C LEU A 242 18.92 -4.03 -25.05
N ALA A 243 20.11 -4.65 -25.13
CA ALA A 243 21.00 -4.56 -26.30
C ALA A 243 20.37 -5.15 -27.58
N GLY A 244 19.53 -6.19 -27.47
CA GLY A 244 18.79 -6.77 -28.60
C GLY A 244 17.53 -5.99 -29.01
N ASP A 245 17.13 -5.00 -28.22
CA ASP A 245 15.85 -4.29 -28.31
C ASP A 245 16.05 -2.79 -28.58
N ALA A 246 17.17 -2.39 -29.21
CA ALA A 246 17.53 -0.99 -29.43
C ALA A 246 16.40 -0.16 -30.09
N ASN A 247 15.62 -0.77 -30.99
CA ASN A 247 14.46 -0.13 -31.63
C ASN A 247 13.33 0.21 -30.63
N LYS A 248 13.15 -0.58 -29.57
CA LYS A 248 12.16 -0.31 -28.50
C LYS A 248 12.56 0.91 -27.66
N LEU A 249 13.86 1.18 -27.51
CA LEU A 249 14.36 2.34 -26.77
C LEU A 249 14.07 3.67 -27.50
N SER A 250 13.82 3.62 -28.81
CA SER A 250 13.37 4.78 -29.60
C SER A 250 11.86 4.91 -29.73
N ASP A 251 11.09 3.92 -29.27
CA ASP A 251 9.63 3.94 -29.34
C ASP A 251 9.05 4.76 -28.18
N LYS A 252 8.35 5.86 -28.52
CA LYS A 252 7.69 6.75 -27.56
C LYS A 252 6.54 6.07 -26.80
N ASN A 253 6.01 4.97 -27.34
CA ASN A 253 4.98 4.16 -26.71
C ASN A 253 5.53 2.85 -26.12
N GLY A 254 6.83 2.60 -26.28
CA GLY A 254 7.50 1.44 -25.70
C GLY A 254 7.45 1.49 -24.18
N LEU A 255 7.18 0.35 -23.55
CA LEU A 255 7.16 0.21 -22.10
C LEU A 255 8.18 -0.83 -21.65
N LEU A 256 8.84 -0.56 -20.53
CA LEU A 256 9.82 -1.44 -19.90
C LEU A 256 9.41 -1.70 -18.45
N VAL A 257 9.47 -2.95 -18.03
CA VAL A 257 9.36 -3.31 -16.61
C VAL A 257 10.76 -3.41 -16.04
N VAL A 258 11.10 -2.48 -15.14
CA VAL A 258 12.36 -2.51 -14.40
C VAL A 258 12.14 -3.24 -13.08
N ALA A 259 12.84 -4.36 -12.92
CA ALA A 259 12.90 -5.09 -11.66
C ALA A 259 14.16 -4.67 -10.89
N PHE A 260 14.00 -4.30 -9.62
CA PHE A 260 15.11 -3.89 -8.75
C PHE A 260 14.88 -4.33 -7.31
N LYS A 261 15.91 -4.22 -6.47
CA LYS A 261 15.83 -4.48 -5.03
C LYS A 261 16.58 -3.40 -4.28
N LEU A 262 16.20 -3.17 -3.02
CA LEU A 262 17.00 -2.34 -2.13
C LEU A 262 18.31 -3.07 -1.83
N LYS A 263 19.41 -2.32 -1.80
CA LYS A 263 20.74 -2.88 -1.56
C LYS A 263 20.92 -3.11 -0.06
N ASP A 264 21.09 -4.38 0.29
CA ASP A 264 21.36 -4.84 1.65
C ASP A 264 22.79 -4.61 2.11
#